data_AF-A0A965FV32-F1
#
_entry.id   AF-A0A965FV32-F1
#
_cell.length_a   1.000
_cell.length_b   1.000
_cell.length_c   1.000
_cell.angle_alpha   90.00
_cell.angle_beta   90.00
_cell.angle_gamma   90.00
#
_symmetry.space_group_name_H-M   'P 1'
#
loop_
_entity.id
_entity.type
_entity.pdbx_description
1 polymer ?
#
loop_
_entity_poly.entity_id
_entity_poly.type
_entity_poly.pdbx_seq_one_letter_code
_entity_poly.pdbx_strand_id
1 'polypeptide(L)'
;MELKRILAADSRSAKDKALSLYGPDALILSNEKVNGQVEIIVAVDLAGEDPGEDVRPRTARTAAGPRTAALVTPPNFGRVLQGAMQHMQKSTPPATAEETAPAALQAPGAWVGAPAHRCCTGGATPV
;
A
#
# COMPACT_ATOMS: atom_id res chain seq x y z
N MET A 1 1.82 15.29 -13.68
CA MET A 1 2.29 14.36 -12.64
C MET A 1 3.75 13.96 -12.86
N GLU A 2 4.60 14.26 -11.88
CA GLU A 2 6.04 13.98 -11.84
C GLU A 2 6.39 13.05 -10.65
N LEU A 3 7.52 12.33 -10.74
CA LEU A 3 8.06 11.52 -9.64
C LEU A 3 9.27 12.18 -9.00
N LYS A 4 9.32 12.20 -7.66
CA LYS A 4 10.43 12.74 -6.87
C LYS A 4 10.95 11.68 -5.91
N ARG A 5 12.28 11.61 -5.76
CA ARG A 5 12.97 10.72 -4.81
C ARG A 5 13.36 11.50 -3.57
N ILE A 6 12.97 11.02 -2.40
CA ILE A 6 13.35 11.62 -1.11
C ILE A 6 14.18 10.62 -0.32
N LEU A 7 15.33 11.08 0.17
CA LEU A 7 16.22 10.32 1.06
C LEU A 7 16.19 10.90 2.48
N ALA A 8 16.07 10.03 3.47
CA ALA A 8 16.14 10.41 4.89
C ALA A 8 16.72 9.29 5.75
N ALA A 9 17.00 9.59 7.03
CA ALA A 9 17.51 8.60 7.97
C ALA A 9 16.50 7.46 8.23
N ASP A 10 15.20 7.78 8.24
CA ASP A 10 14.12 6.84 8.53
C ASP A 10 12.84 7.17 7.72
N SER A 11 11.86 6.27 7.77
CA SER A 11 10.61 6.38 7.00
C SER A 11 9.71 7.53 7.46
N ARG A 12 9.72 7.87 8.76
CA ARG A 12 8.93 8.98 9.28
C ARG A 12 9.52 10.30 8.80
N SER A 13 10.82 10.47 8.99
CA SER A 13 11.60 11.61 8.51
C SER A 13 11.47 11.79 6.99
N ALA A 14 11.42 10.70 6.22
CA ALA A 14 11.20 10.77 4.77
C ALA A 14 9.79 11.30 4.43
N LYS A 15 8.76 10.82 5.12
CA LYS A 15 7.37 11.27 4.95
C LYS A 15 7.18 12.72 5.36
N ASP A 16 7.73 13.12 6.50
CA ASP A 16 7.65 14.50 6.98
C ASP A 16 8.35 15.46 6.02
N LYS A 17 9.48 15.05 5.42
CA LYS A 17 10.12 15.78 4.32
C LYS A 17 9.22 15.87 3.08
N ALA A 18 8.53 14.79 2.69
CA ALA A 18 7.61 14.82 1.56
C ALA A 18 6.48 15.82 1.78
N LEU A 19 5.85 15.79 2.96
CA LEU A 19 4.79 16.70 3.33
C LEU A 19 5.28 18.15 3.40
N SER A 20 6.49 18.37 3.91
CA SER A 20 7.09 19.72 4.00
C SER A 20 7.44 20.30 2.63
N LEU A 21 7.91 19.47 1.69
CA LEU A 21 8.35 19.90 0.36
C LEU A 21 7.20 20.01 -0.64
N TYR A 22 6.24 19.10 -0.56
CA TYR A 22 5.22 18.91 -1.59
C TYR A 22 3.78 19.04 -1.08
N GLY A 23 3.60 19.26 0.22
CA GLY A 23 2.29 19.44 0.82
C GLY A 23 1.52 18.12 1.02
N PRO A 24 0.23 18.24 1.40
CA PRO A 24 -0.61 17.10 1.74
C PRO A 24 -1.00 16.24 0.53
N ASP A 25 -0.92 16.79 -0.69
CA ASP A 25 -1.29 16.08 -1.92
C ASP A 25 -0.20 15.14 -2.45
N ALA A 26 0.92 15.03 -1.73
CA ALA A 26 2.02 14.14 -2.03
C ALA A 26 1.62 12.66 -1.90
N LEU A 27 1.69 11.91 -3.00
CA LEU A 27 1.36 10.47 -3.02
C LEU A 27 2.62 9.61 -2.96
N ILE A 28 2.75 8.78 -1.92
CA ILE A 28 3.89 7.86 -1.78
C ILE A 28 3.59 6.57 -2.53
N LEU A 29 4.46 6.24 -3.49
CA LEU A 29 4.32 5.06 -4.35
C LEU A 29 5.15 3.87 -3.85
N SER A 30 6.37 4.14 -3.39
CA SER A 30 7.30 3.11 -2.92
C SER A 30 8.16 3.63 -1.77
N ASN A 31 8.63 2.71 -0.95
CA ASN A 31 9.54 2.95 0.17
C ASN A 31 10.55 1.80 0.26
N GLU A 32 11.84 2.12 0.19
CA GLU A 32 12.93 1.16 0.27
C GLU A 32 14.06 1.68 1.15
N LYS A 33 14.81 0.79 1.80
CA LYS A 33 15.98 1.17 2.59
C LYS A 33 17.26 0.94 1.78
N VAL A 34 17.96 2.02 1.43
CA VAL A 34 19.16 2.01 0.59
C VAL A 34 20.34 2.59 1.37
N ASN A 35 21.44 1.83 1.50
CA ASN A 35 22.67 2.27 2.17
C ASN A 35 22.45 2.84 3.58
N GLY A 36 21.53 2.24 4.35
CA GLY A 36 21.21 2.67 5.71
C GLY A 36 20.25 3.86 5.81
N GLN A 37 19.86 4.46 4.69
CA GLN A 37 18.84 5.51 4.60
C GLN A 37 17.54 4.95 4.02
N VAL A 38 16.45 5.68 4.20
CA VAL A 38 15.16 5.39 3.58
C VAL A 38 14.97 6.27 2.36
N GLU A 39 14.68 5.63 1.25
CA GLU A 39 14.24 6.19 0.00
C GLU A 39 12.73 6.05 -0.12
N ILE A 40 12.05 7.15 -0.43
CA ILE A 40 10.65 7.10 -0.85
C ILE A 40 10.47 7.76 -2.21
N ILE A 41 9.61 7.19 -3.04
CA ILE A 41 9.21 7.74 -4.33
C ILE A 41 7.83 8.39 -4.17
N VAL A 42 7.75 9.66 -4.50
CA VAL A 42 6.56 10.49 -4.34
C VAL A 42 6.09 10.97 -5.70
N ALA A 43 4.81 10.77 -6.01
CA ALA A 43 4.15 11.42 -7.13
C ALA A 43 3.57 12.76 -6.69
N VAL A 44 3.86 13.80 -7.47
CA VAL A 44 3.38 15.17 -7.26
C VAL A 44 2.88 15.75 -8.56
N ASP A 45 1.77 16.48 -8.50
CA ASP A 45 1.25 17.24 -9.63
C ASP A 45 1.55 18.72 -9.42
N LEU A 46 2.71 19.15 -9.91
CA LEU A 46 3.11 20.56 -9.87
C LEU A 46 2.43 21.28 -11.04
N ALA A 47 1.18 21.66 -10.87
CA ALA A 47 0.48 22.51 -11.81
C ALA A 47 1.08 23.94 -11.75
N GLY A 48 2.13 24.22 -12.52
CA GLY A 48 2.61 25.60 -12.66
C GLY A 48 4.09 25.87 -12.96
N GLU A 49 4.86 24.91 -13.51
CA GLU A 49 6.26 25.19 -13.87
C GLU A 49 6.50 24.88 -15.36
N ASP A 50 5.82 25.63 -16.24
CA ASP A 50 6.32 25.89 -17.60
C ASP A 50 7.31 27.06 -17.49
N PRO A 51 8.65 26.86 -17.51
CA PRO A 51 9.59 27.96 -17.70
C PRO A 51 9.54 28.40 -19.17
N GLY A 52 8.49 29.14 -19.57
CA GLY A 52 8.28 29.47 -20.97
C GLY A 52 7.09 30.37 -21.28
N GLU A 53 6.80 31.35 -20.43
CA GLU A 53 5.84 32.41 -20.76
C GLU A 53 6.45 33.39 -21.78
N ASP A 54 6.25 33.14 -23.07
CA ASP A 54 6.18 34.21 -24.09
C ASP A 54 4.73 34.69 -24.14
N VAL A 55 4.35 35.54 -23.17
CA VAL A 55 3.04 36.19 -23.14
C VAL A 55 3.00 37.24 -24.24
N ARG A 56 2.49 36.87 -25.41
CA ARG A 56 1.88 37.83 -26.34
C ARG A 56 0.39 37.93 -26.05
N PRO A 57 -0.14 39.10 -25.64
CA PRO A 57 -1.57 39.25 -25.44
C PRO A 57 -2.24 39.31 -26.82
N ARG A 58 -2.80 38.19 -27.29
CA ARG A 58 -3.73 38.20 -28.43
C ARG A 58 -5.14 38.40 -27.91
N THR A 59 -5.56 39.65 -27.91
CA THR A 59 -6.95 40.07 -27.81
C THR A 59 -7.84 39.42 -28.86
N ALA A 60 -9.12 39.22 -28.48
CA ALA A 60 -10.31 38.88 -29.27
C ALA A 60 -10.61 37.36 -29.43
N ARG A 61 -11.83 36.86 -29.27
CA ARG A 61 -13.17 37.46 -29.09
C ARG A 61 -14.17 36.33 -28.71
N THR A 62 -15.17 36.68 -27.90
CA THR A 62 -16.60 36.31 -28.02
C THR A 62 -17.07 34.84 -27.90
N ALA A 63 -17.67 34.59 -26.72
CA ALA A 63 -18.98 33.96 -26.43
C ALA A 63 -19.38 32.60 -27.06
N ALA A 64 -19.68 31.62 -26.19
CA ALA A 64 -20.79 30.66 -26.38
C ALA A 64 -21.14 29.87 -25.08
N GLY A 65 -22.24 30.25 -24.42
CA GLY A 65 -23.22 29.40 -23.71
C GLY A 65 -22.83 28.60 -22.43
N PRO A 66 -23.59 28.68 -21.33
CA PRO A 66 -23.42 27.76 -20.21
C PRO A 66 -24.11 26.44 -20.56
N ARG A 67 -23.34 25.43 -20.97
CA ARG A 67 -23.80 24.04 -20.90
C ARG A 67 -23.67 23.61 -19.45
N THR A 68 -24.79 23.56 -18.75
CA THR A 68 -24.91 22.91 -17.44
C THR A 68 -24.67 21.41 -17.63
N ALA A 69 -23.40 21.01 -17.63
CA ALA A 69 -23.04 19.61 -17.47
C ALA A 69 -23.40 19.24 -16.03
N ALA A 70 -24.43 18.42 -15.87
CA ALA A 70 -24.77 17.83 -14.58
C ALA A 70 -23.54 17.07 -14.05
N LEU A 71 -22.94 17.59 -12.99
CA LEU A 71 -21.84 16.93 -12.29
C LEU A 71 -22.39 15.64 -11.68
N VAL A 72 -22.20 14.52 -12.37
CA VAL A 72 -22.24 13.20 -11.73
C VAL A 72 -21.06 13.19 -10.76
N THR A 73 -21.33 13.49 -9.49
CA THR A 73 -20.33 13.39 -8.44
C THR A 73 -20.03 11.90 -8.26
N PRO A 74 -18.79 11.43 -8.50
CA PRO A 74 -18.44 10.05 -8.21
C PRO A 74 -18.62 9.80 -6.70
N PRO A 75 -19.02 8.58 -6.29
CA PRO A 75 -19.20 8.27 -4.89
C PRO A 75 -17.87 8.45 -4.15
N ASN A 76 -17.90 9.20 -3.04
CA ASN A 76 -16.77 9.31 -2.15
C ASN A 76 -16.47 7.95 -1.50
N PHE A 77 -15.20 7.75 -1.10
CA PHE A 77 -14.73 6.49 -0.51
C PHE A 77 -15.62 5.99 0.65
N GLY A 78 -16.10 6.91 1.50
CA GLY A 78 -17.00 6.56 2.61
C GLY A 78 -18.30 5.87 2.16
N ARG A 79 -18.91 6.32 1.06
CA ARG A 79 -20.15 5.71 0.54
C ARG A 79 -19.90 4.33 -0.07
N VAL A 80 -18.72 4.13 -0.69
CA VAL A 80 -18.30 2.84 -1.24
C VAL A 80 -18.01 1.84 -0.10
N LEU A 81 -17.24 2.25 0.91
CA LEU A 81 -16.92 1.43 2.07
C LEU A 81 -18.18 1.02 2.84
N GLN A 82 -19.11 1.95 3.06
CA GLN A 82 -20.37 1.67 3.74
C GLN A 82 -21.24 0.69 2.94
N GLY A 83 -21.25 0.77 1.60
CA GLY A 83 -21.93 -0.20 0.75
C GLY A 83 -21.34 -1.61 0.88
N ALA A 84 -20.01 -1.73 0.91
CA ALA A 84 -19.32 -3.00 1.08
C ALA A 84 -19.60 -3.64 2.46
N MET A 85 -19.55 -2.86 3.54
CA MET A 85 -19.83 -3.37 4.90
C MET A 85 -21.28 -3.87 5.06
N GLN A 86 -22.25 -3.19 4.44
CA GLN A 86 -23.65 -3.62 4.46
C GLN A 86 -23.88 -4.94 3.71
N HIS A 87 -23.15 -5.16 2.62
CA HIS A 87 -23.26 -6.41 1.87
C HIS A 87 -22.79 -7.60 2.70
N MET A 88 -21.70 -7.43 3.47
CA MET A 88 -21.13 -8.48 4.32
C MET A 88 -22.00 -8.83 5.53
N GLN A 89 -22.71 -7.85 6.11
CA GLN A 89 -23.66 -8.09 7.21
C GLN A 89 -24.91 -8.83 6.76
N LYS A 90 -25.28 -8.73 5.48
CA LYS A 90 -26.48 -9.38 4.94
C LYS A 90 -26.23 -10.82 4.50
N SER A 91 -24.97 -11.25 4.42
CA SER A 91 -24.56 -12.57 3.95
C SER A 91 -24.19 -13.56 5.07
N THR A 92 -24.71 -13.41 6.29
CA THR A 92 -24.59 -14.47 7.31
C THR A 92 -25.62 -15.57 7.02
N PRO A 93 -25.26 -16.75 6.49
CA PRO A 93 -26.16 -17.90 6.54
C PRO A 93 -26.40 -18.28 8.00
N PRO A 94 -27.60 -18.78 8.38
CA PRO A 94 -27.82 -19.26 9.73
C PRO A 94 -26.84 -20.40 10.01
N ALA A 95 -26.00 -20.22 11.02
CA ALA A 95 -25.29 -21.31 11.66
C ALA A 95 -26.34 -22.22 12.31
N THR A 96 -26.86 -23.16 11.54
CA THR A 96 -27.51 -24.34 12.09
C THR A 96 -26.40 -25.13 12.78
N ALA A 97 -26.38 -25.04 14.10
CA ALA A 97 -25.68 -25.98 14.93
C ALA A 97 -26.20 -27.40 14.62
N GLU A 98 -25.34 -28.23 14.04
CA GLU A 98 -25.42 -29.67 14.28
C GLU A 98 -24.05 -30.13 14.78
N GLU A 99 -23.94 -30.02 16.11
CA GLU A 99 -23.05 -30.78 16.94
C GLU A 99 -23.34 -32.27 16.72
N THR A 100 -22.46 -32.97 16.02
CA THR A 100 -22.32 -34.42 16.15
C THR A 100 -20.91 -34.71 16.66
N ALA A 101 -20.86 -35.26 17.86
CA ALA A 101 -19.69 -35.58 18.67
C ALA A 101 -18.70 -36.57 17.99
N PRO A 102 -17.45 -36.66 18.47
CA PRO A 102 -16.37 -37.36 17.78
C PRO A 102 -16.42 -38.88 18.03
N ALA A 103 -16.52 -39.67 16.97
CA ALA A 103 -16.29 -41.10 17.04
C ALA A 103 -14.78 -41.38 17.04
N ALA A 104 -14.25 -41.63 18.24
CA ALA A 104 -12.95 -42.26 18.44
C ALA A 104 -12.92 -43.63 17.74
N LEU A 105 -11.85 -43.92 16.97
CA LEU A 105 -10.95 -45.08 17.12
C LEU A 105 -10.03 -45.17 15.89
N GLN A 106 -8.74 -44.88 16.09
CA GLN A 106 -7.64 -45.79 15.71
C GLN A 106 -6.29 -45.20 16.14
N ALA A 107 -5.69 -45.85 17.14
CA ALA A 107 -4.27 -45.82 17.47
C ALA A 107 -3.70 -47.23 17.18
N PRO A 108 -2.39 -47.53 17.34
CA PRO A 108 -1.18 -46.70 17.29
C PRO A 108 -0.18 -47.24 16.25
N GLY A 109 0.60 -46.38 15.60
CA GLY A 109 1.58 -46.80 14.58
C GLY A 109 2.92 -46.08 14.73
N ALA A 110 3.77 -46.65 15.59
CA ALA A 110 5.24 -46.61 15.52
C ALA A 110 5.93 -45.23 15.35
N TRP A 111 6.41 -44.70 16.48
CA TRP A 111 7.66 -43.92 16.48
C TRP A 111 8.78 -44.77 15.87
N VAL A 112 9.23 -44.40 14.67
CA VAL A 112 10.52 -44.85 14.15
C VAL A 112 11.34 -43.62 13.81
N GLY A 113 12.36 -43.39 14.64
CA GLY A 113 13.66 -42.94 14.17
C GLY A 113 13.80 -41.46 13.86
N ALA A 114 14.09 -40.66 14.89
CA ALA A 114 15.15 -39.69 14.74
C ALA A 114 16.47 -40.42 14.44
N PRO A 115 17.31 -39.89 13.55
CA PRO A 115 18.72 -39.83 13.90
C PRO A 115 19.21 -38.38 13.86
N ALA A 116 19.72 -37.96 15.02
CA ALA A 116 20.57 -36.80 15.17
C ALA A 116 21.73 -36.86 14.16
N HIS A 117 21.87 -35.82 13.33
CA HIS A 117 23.05 -35.62 12.51
C HIS A 117 24.21 -35.21 13.42
N ARG A 118 24.95 -36.23 13.90
CA ARG A 118 26.16 -36.07 14.68
C ARG A 118 27.38 -36.09 13.76
N CYS A 119 28.16 -35.01 13.86
CA CYS A 119 29.62 -34.91 13.68
C CYS A 119 30.28 -35.48 12.42
N CYS A 120 30.79 -34.57 11.58
CA CYS A 120 32.03 -34.76 10.82
C CYS A 120 32.75 -33.41 10.64
N THR A 121 33.64 -33.05 11.58
CA THR A 121 34.95 -32.44 11.28
C THR A 121 35.87 -32.70 12.47
N GLY A 122 36.85 -33.58 12.26
CA GLY A 122 37.91 -33.91 13.21
C GLY A 122 39.15 -33.05 13.02
N GLY A 123 40.08 -33.19 13.97
CA GLY A 123 41.48 -32.71 13.93
C GLY A 123 41.87 -32.03 15.25
N ALA A 124 42.27 -32.77 16.29
CA ALA A 124 43.67 -33.06 16.65
C ALA A 124 44.49 -31.80 17.00
N THR A 125 44.83 -31.55 18.28
CA THR A 125 46.13 -31.92 18.88
C THR A 125 46.21 -31.48 20.36
N PRO A 126 46.99 -32.16 21.21
CA PRO A 126 47.66 -31.47 22.32
C PRO A 126 49.18 -31.78 22.40
N VAL A 127 49.95 -30.79 22.90
CA VAL A 127 51.30 -30.91 23.49
C VAL A 127 51.20 -30.40 24.91
#